data_AF-A0A4R4B0U3-F1
#
_entry.id   AF-A0A4R4B0U3-F1
#
_cell.length_a   1.000
_cell.length_b   1.000
_cell.length_c   1.000
_cell.angle_alpha   90.00
_cell.angle_beta   90.00
_cell.angle_gamma   90.00
#
_symmetry.space_group_name_H-M   'P 1'
#
loop_
_entity.id
_entity.type
_entity.pdbx_description
1 polymer ?
#
loop_
_entity_poly.entity_id
_entity_poly.type
_entity_poly.pdbx_seq_one_letter_code
_entity_poly.pdbx_strand_id
1 'polypeptide(L)' 'MLKIEEIKSGKKFEQGIEYTNIIDGYSIIMKSFVEMDRDVLRVLLPDERGILPTMLECDECYKTQLDDIEER' A
#
# COMPACT_ATOMS: atom_id res chain seq x y z
N MET A 1 -1.28 0.30 14.55
CA MET A 1 -2.77 0.34 14.51
C MET A 1 -3.15 1.54 13.67
N LEU A 2 -3.93 1.38 12.59
CA LEU A 2 -4.53 2.52 11.88
C LEU A 2 -5.12 3.46 12.93
N LYS A 3 -4.66 4.70 13.02
CA LYS A 3 -5.18 5.64 14.03
C LYS A 3 -6.62 5.93 13.65
N ILE A 4 -7.55 5.23 14.28
CA ILE A 4 -9.01 5.31 14.05
C ILE A 4 -9.49 6.77 14.00
N GLU A 5 -8.85 7.66 14.77
CA GLU A 5 -9.13 9.09 14.78
C GLU A 5 -8.82 9.81 13.45
N GLU A 6 -7.79 9.40 12.70
CA GLU A 6 -7.50 9.93 11.37
C GLU A 6 -8.56 9.49 10.34
N ILE A 7 -9.07 8.27 10.49
CA ILE A 7 -10.18 7.79 9.66
C ILE A 7 -11.45 8.57 10.00
N LYS A 8 -11.76 8.72 11.30
CA LYS A 8 -12.92 9.48 11.78
C LYS A 8 -12.86 10.97 11.40
N SER A 9 -11.67 11.56 11.31
CA SER A 9 -11.51 12.96 10.88
C SER A 9 -11.68 13.14 9.36
N GLY A 10 -11.86 12.05 8.61
CA GLY A 10 -12.00 12.09 7.16
C GLY A 10 -10.68 12.34 6.43
N LYS A 11 -9.54 12.00 7.06
CA LYS A 11 -8.23 12.09 6.41
C LYS A 11 -8.24 11.28 5.13
N LYS A 12 -7.83 11.91 4.03
CA LYS A 12 -7.64 11.25 2.74
C LYS A 12 -6.19 10.79 2.61
N PHE A 13 -6.01 9.63 2.00
CA PHE A 13 -4.70 9.07 1.66
C PHE A 13 -4.52 9.17 0.15
N GLU A 14 -3.27 9.34 -0.28
CA GLU A 14 -2.92 9.61 -1.67
C GLU A 14 -1.85 8.64 -2.13
N GLN A 15 -1.86 8.33 -3.42
CA GLN A 15 -0.86 7.45 -4.02
C GLN A 15 0.54 8.06 -3.95
N GLY A 16 1.56 7.20 -3.87
CA GLY A 16 2.97 7.61 -3.92
C GLY A 16 3.49 8.32 -2.68
N ILE A 17 2.65 8.55 -1.66
CA ILE A 17 3.08 9.05 -0.36
C ILE A 17 3.47 7.86 0.52
N GLU A 18 4.67 7.94 1.11
CA GLU A 18 5.10 7.01 2.14
C GLU A 18 4.50 7.41 3.49
N TYR A 19 3.87 6.45 4.15
CA TYR A 19 3.24 6.61 5.45
C TYR A 19 3.91 5.70 6.47
N THR A 20 4.60 6.31 7.44
CA THR A 20 5.40 5.61 8.46
C THR A 20 4.64 5.30 9.75
N ASN A 21 3.40 5.79 9.89
CA ASN A 21 2.64 5.77 11.15
C ASN A 21 1.24 5.15 11.02
N ILE A 22 0.97 4.44 9.93
CA ILE A 22 -0.30 3.76 9.71
C ILE A 22 -0.27 2.35 10.32
N ILE A 23 0.81 1.61 10.05
CA ILE A 23 1.10 0.31 10.64
C ILE A 23 2.35 0.49 11.49
N ASP A 24 2.28 0.10 12.76
CA ASP A 24 3.40 0.33 13.67
C ASP A 24 4.59 -0.54 13.23
N GLY A 25 5.76 0.08 13.11
CA GLY A 25 7.00 -0.59 12.71
C GLY A 25 7.20 -0.73 11.19
N TYR A 26 6.27 -0.25 10.36
CA TYR A 26 6.37 -0.37 8.91
C TYR A 26 6.03 0.94 8.19
N SER A 27 6.89 1.34 7.27
CA SER A 27 6.54 2.29 6.21
C SER A 27 5.74 1.58 5.13
N ILE A 28 4.59 2.14 4.78
CA ILE A 28 3.77 1.66 3.66
C ILE A 28 3.66 2.76 2.60
N ILE A 29 3.36 2.37 1.36
CA ILE A 29 2.89 3.31 0.33
C ILE A 29 1.51 2.92 -0.12
N MET A 30 0.78 3.91 -0.64
CA MET A 30 -0.48 3.68 -1.32
C MET A 30 -0.25 3.73 -2.83
N LYS A 31 -0.94 2.89 -3.60
CA LYS A 31 -0.91 2.92 -5.06
C LYS A 31 -2.31 2.72 -5.63
N SER A 32 -2.65 3.49 -6.65
CA SER A 32 -3.94 3.37 -7.34
C SER A 32 -3.94 2.17 -8.29
N PHE A 33 -5.06 1.45 -8.31
CA PHE A 33 -5.33 0.33 -9.21
C PHE A 33 -6.77 0.43 -9.73
N VAL A 34 -7.03 -0.23 -10.86
CA VAL A 34 -8.39 -0.49 -11.34
C VAL A 34 -8.74 -1.93 -10.98
N GLU A 35 -9.84 -2.12 -10.25
CA GLU A 35 -10.35 -3.44 -9.88
C GLU A 35 -11.85 -3.49 -10.12
N MET A 36 -12.31 -4.46 -10.94
CA MET A 36 -13.73 -4.61 -11.26
C MET A 36 -14.38 -3.29 -11.69
N ASP A 37 -13.73 -2.58 -12.62
CA ASP A 37 -14.14 -1.26 -13.15
C ASP A 37 -14.20 -0.13 -12.10
N ARG A 38 -13.47 -0.25 -10.99
CA ARG A 38 -13.42 0.77 -9.94
C ARG A 38 -11.99 1.17 -9.62
N ASP A 39 -11.79 2.49 -9.49
CA ASP A 39 -10.55 3.04 -8.94
C ASP A 39 -10.48 2.71 -7.45
N VAL A 40 -9.43 1.98 -7.06
CA VAL A 40 -9.14 1.65 -5.68
C VAL A 40 -7.73 2.09 -5.30
N LEU A 41 -7.52 2.37 -4.02
CA LEU A 41 -6.22 2.69 -3.46
C LEU A 41 -5.76 1.52 -2.59
N ARG A 42 -4.76 0.78 -3.06
CA ARG A 42 -4.16 -0.34 -2.31
C ARG A 42 -3.06 0.15 -1.39
N VAL A 43 -3.00 -0.43 -0.20
CA VAL A 43 -1.81 -0.41 0.65
C VAL A 43 -0.80 -1.40 0.09
N LEU A 44 0.44 -0.96 -0.12
CA LEU A 44 1.57 -1.83 -0.42
C LEU A 44 2.41 -1.99 0.84
N LEU A 45 2.52 -3.24 1.29
CA LEU A 45 3.32 -3.62 2.45
C LEU A 45 4.77 -3.86 2.02
N PRO A 46 5.75 -3.38 2.81
CA PRO A 46 7.15 -3.71 2.58
C PRO A 46 7.43 -5.19 2.89
N ASP A 47 8.57 -5.67 2.41
CA ASP A 47 9.12 -6.96 2.82
C ASP A 47 9.59 -6.96 4.29
N GLU A 48 10.10 -8.10 4.76
CA GLU A 48 10.62 -8.26 6.14
C GLU A 48 11.78 -7.32 6.49
N ARG A 49 12.46 -6.76 5.47
CA ARG A 49 13.56 -5.79 5.62
C ARG A 49 13.06 -4.35 5.58
N GLY A 50 11.76 -4.12 5.38
CA GLY A 50 11.18 -2.78 5.25
C GLY A 50 11.28 -2.19 3.84
N ILE A 51 11.60 -2.99 2.81
CA ILE A 51 11.76 -2.51 1.45
C ILE A 51 10.44 -2.64 0.69
N LEU A 52 10.02 -1.55 0.07
CA LEU A 52 8.73 -1.45 -0.60
C LEU A 52 8.71 -2.26 -1.91
N PRO A 53 7.55 -2.84 -2.31
CA PRO A 53 7.40 -3.62 -3.55
C PRO A 53 7.80 -2.89 -4.82
N THR A 54 7.77 -1.56 -4.82
CA THR A 54 8.18 -0.71 -5.95
C THR A 54 9.69 -0.57 -6.10
N MET A 55 10.48 -1.03 -5.12
CA MET A 55 11.94 -0.99 -5.16
C MET A 55 12.51 -2.30 -5.72
N LEU A 56 13.65 -2.21 -6.41
CA LEU A 56 14.25 -3.33 -7.13
C LEU A 56 14.67 -4.46 -6.17
N GLU A 57 15.14 -4.09 -4.97
CA GLU A 57 15.72 -4.96 -3.96
C GLU A 57 14.70 -5.64 -3.05
N CYS A 58 13.41 -5.34 -3.25
CA CYS A 58 12.31 -5.96 -2.53
C CYS A 58 12.24 -7.45 -2.87
N ASP A 59 11.92 -8.27 -1.89
CA ASP A 59 11.66 -9.69 -2.10
C ASP A 59 10.55 -9.91 -3.15
N GLU A 60 10.80 -10.82 -4.10
CA GLU A 60 9.92 -11.10 -5.23
C GLU A 60 8.51 -11.51 -4.82
N CYS A 61 8.33 -12.21 -3.69
CA CYS A 61 6.98 -12.61 -3.27
C CYS A 61 6.11 -11.39 -2.89
N TYR A 62 6.71 -10.32 -2.38
CA TYR A 62 6.01 -9.08 -2.03
C TYR A 62 5.70 -8.23 -3.25
N LYS A 63 6.44 -8.41 -4.36
CA LYS A 63 6.18 -7.72 -5.63
C LYS A 63 4.85 -8.13 -6.27
N THR A 64 4.32 -9.30 -5.94
CA THR A 64 2.99 -9.77 -6.38
C THR A 64 1.85 -8.83 -5.99
N GLN A 65 2.05 -7.96 -5.00
CA GLN A 65 1.09 -6.89 -4.65
C GLN A 65 0.87 -5.87 -5.78
N LEU A 66 1.83 -5.79 -6.72
CA LEU A 66 1.76 -4.94 -7.91
C LEU A 66 1.00 -5.59 -9.07
N ASP A 67 0.65 -6.87 -8.96
CA ASP A 67 -0.07 -7.57 -10.01
C ASP A 67 -1.51 -7.03 -10.11
N ASP A 68 -1.96 -6.79 -11.34
CA ASP A 68 -3.35 -6.43 -11.60
C ASP A 68 -4.23 -7.67 -11.38
N ILE A 69 -5.34 -7.47 -10.64
CA ILE A 69 -6.28 -8.56 -10.32
C ILE A 69 -7.18 -8.88 -11.54
N GLU A 70 -7.04 -8.17 -12.66
CA GLU A 70 -7.90 -8.27 -13.86
C GLU A 70 -7.69 -9.51 -14.75
N GLU A 71 -7.04 -10.58 -14.27
CA GLU A 71 -7.03 -11.86 -14.99
C GLU A 71 -8.03 -12.87 -14.38
N ARG A 72 -9.32 -12.74 -14.72
CA ARG A 72 -10.28 -13.86 -14.75
C ARG A 72 -11.37 -13.71 -15.80
#